data_AF-A0A1Y3AIX8-F1
#
_entry.id   AF-A0A1Y3AIX8-F1
#
_cell.length_a   1.000
_cell.length_b   1.000
_cell.length_c   1.000
_cell.angle_alpha   90.00
_cell.angle_beta   90.00
_cell.angle_gamma   90.00
#
_symmetry.space_group_name_H-M   'P 1'
#
loop_
_entity.id
_entity.type
_entity.pdbx_description
1 polymer ?
#
loop_
_entity_poly.entity_id
_entity_poly.type
_entity_poly.pdbx_seq_one_letter_code
_entity_poly.pdbx_strand_id
1 'polypeptide(L)'
;MYDRTFGTEWDDLAREEAVERAFALGVAAGVDNPRPEELDRVLETFSGGYDRSIVELAYDEGRTKALEAKAERDDPEDEAVWSSLVDGAGAPRESPVPAALPGAIRELTLTDGPREGPPSSLDLPSMLRK
;
A
#
# COMPACT_ATOMS: atom_id res chain seq x y z
N MET A 1 11.02 -9.99 -12.25
CA MET A 1 11.06 -8.63 -11.64
C MET A 1 11.21 -8.70 -10.14
N TYR A 2 10.32 -9.38 -9.42
CA TYR A 2 10.49 -9.59 -7.99
C TYR A 2 11.79 -10.30 -7.61
N ASP A 3 12.07 -11.48 -8.19
CA ASP A 3 13.27 -12.27 -7.87
C ASP A 3 14.59 -11.50 -8.01
N ARG A 4 14.71 -10.69 -9.07
CA ARG A 4 15.91 -9.89 -9.34
C ARG A 4 16.08 -8.73 -8.35
N THR A 5 15.00 -8.28 -7.72
CA THR A 5 14.98 -7.10 -6.84
C THR A 5 15.18 -7.50 -5.38
N PHE A 6 14.48 -8.53 -4.91
CA PHE A 6 14.49 -8.90 -3.49
C PHE A 6 15.24 -10.20 -3.19
N GLY A 7 15.37 -11.10 -4.18
CA GLY A 7 15.62 -12.51 -3.89
C GLY A 7 14.53 -13.12 -3.00
N THR A 8 14.69 -14.39 -2.63
CA THR A 8 13.79 -15.09 -1.70
C THR A 8 14.53 -15.73 -0.52
N GLU A 9 15.83 -15.43 -0.38
CA GLU A 9 16.72 -15.96 0.65
C GLU A 9 16.80 -14.96 1.81
N TRP A 10 15.73 -14.85 2.59
CA TRP A 10 15.69 -14.05 3.81
C TRP A 10 15.19 -14.91 4.97
N ASP A 11 15.72 -14.64 6.18
CA ASP A 11 15.38 -15.39 7.40
C ASP A 11 14.36 -14.66 8.28
N ASP A 12 14.50 -13.33 8.39
CA ASP A 12 13.62 -12.45 9.17
C ASP A 12 13.39 -11.15 8.40
N LEU A 13 12.20 -10.54 8.56
CA LEU A 13 11.85 -9.27 7.93
C LEU A 13 11.50 -8.20 8.96
N ALA A 14 12.06 -7.00 8.77
CA ALA A 14 11.51 -5.82 9.42
C ALA A 14 10.14 -5.49 8.83
N ARG A 15 9.27 -4.86 9.64
CA ARG A 15 7.91 -4.47 9.21
C ARG A 15 7.92 -3.63 7.93
N GLU A 16 8.81 -2.65 7.84
CA GLU A 16 8.94 -1.78 6.66
C GLU A 16 9.30 -2.59 5.41
N GLU A 17 10.31 -3.45 5.52
CA GLU A 17 10.76 -4.33 4.44
C GLU A 17 9.66 -5.32 3.99
N ALA A 18 8.85 -5.82 4.91
CA ALA A 18 7.71 -6.67 4.59
C ALA A 18 6.59 -5.91 3.86
N VAL A 19 6.36 -4.65 4.22
CA VAL A 19 5.40 -3.78 3.51
C VAL A 19 5.87 -3.51 2.08
N GLU A 20 7.14 -3.20 1.88
CA GLU A 20 7.73 -3.00 0.55
C GLU A 20 7.67 -4.27 -0.30
N ARG A 21 8.06 -5.41 0.27
CA ARG A 21 7.95 -6.72 -0.40
C ARG A 21 6.51 -7.05 -0.76
N ALA A 22 5.55 -6.84 0.14
CA ALA A 22 4.16 -7.12 -0.12
C ALA A 22 3.59 -6.24 -1.23
N PHE A 23 3.90 -4.94 -1.22
CA PHE A 23 3.56 -4.04 -2.32
C PHE A 23 4.10 -4.56 -3.65
N ALA A 24 5.39 -4.93 -3.71
CA ALA A 24 6.01 -5.46 -4.90
C ALA A 24 5.42 -6.81 -5.35
N LEU A 25 5.04 -7.70 -4.43
CA LEU A 25 4.31 -8.94 -4.72
C LEU A 25 2.93 -8.64 -5.31
N GLY A 26 2.25 -7.62 -4.81
CA GLY A 26 1.00 -7.12 -5.36
C GLY A 26 1.15 -6.65 -6.79
N VAL A 27 2.18 -5.83 -7.06
CA VAL A 27 2.50 -5.36 -8.41
C VAL A 27 2.76 -6.54 -9.34
N ALA A 28 3.56 -7.52 -8.90
CA ALA A 28 3.83 -8.74 -9.67
C ALA A 28 2.55 -9.52 -9.98
N ALA A 29 1.63 -9.66 -9.03
CA ALA A 29 0.35 -10.31 -9.24
C ALA A 29 -0.56 -9.54 -10.23
N GLY A 30 -0.53 -8.20 -10.21
CA GLY A 30 -1.30 -7.36 -11.14
C GLY A 30 -0.80 -7.42 -12.59
N VAL A 31 0.46 -7.78 -12.80
CA VAL A 31 1.07 -8.07 -14.11
C VAL A 31 1.12 -9.58 -14.41
N ASP A 32 0.18 -10.36 -13.85
CA ASP A 32 0.01 -11.79 -14.12
C ASP A 32 1.24 -12.67 -13.75
N ASN A 33 2.07 -12.24 -12.80
CA ASN A 33 3.22 -12.98 -12.25
C ASN A 33 3.09 -13.17 -10.71
N PRO A 34 2.03 -13.81 -10.20
CA PRO A 34 1.82 -13.98 -8.77
C PRO A 34 2.84 -14.92 -8.13
N ARG A 35 3.12 -14.70 -6.84
CA ARG A 35 4.05 -15.51 -6.01
C ARG A 35 3.41 -15.81 -4.65
N PRO A 36 2.39 -16.68 -4.62
CA PRO A 36 1.64 -16.94 -3.41
C PRO A 36 2.53 -17.49 -2.29
N GLU A 37 3.53 -18.33 -2.61
CA GLU A 37 4.42 -18.92 -1.61
C GLU A 37 5.32 -17.89 -0.93
N GLU A 38 5.72 -16.85 -1.65
CA GLU A 38 6.51 -15.75 -1.08
C GLU A 38 5.63 -14.85 -0.21
N LEU A 39 4.41 -14.54 -0.67
CA LEU A 39 3.45 -13.77 0.10
C LEU A 39 3.10 -14.46 1.42
N ASP A 40 2.82 -15.78 1.37
CA ASP A 40 2.52 -16.57 2.56
C ASP A 40 3.68 -16.51 3.56
N ARG A 41 4.92 -16.66 3.10
CA ARG A 41 6.11 -16.55 3.96
C ARG A 41 6.24 -15.17 4.62
N VAL A 42 6.05 -14.09 3.84
CA VAL A 42 6.09 -12.71 4.36
C VAL A 42 5.00 -12.53 5.43
N LEU A 43 3.79 -13.03 5.21
CA LEU A 43 2.67 -12.94 6.16
C LEU A 43 2.92 -13.77 7.43
N GLU A 44 3.50 -14.95 7.30
CA GLU A 44 3.82 -15.86 8.42
C GLU A 44 4.89 -15.29 9.37
N THR A 45 5.69 -14.32 8.91
CA THR A 45 6.69 -13.63 9.74
C THR A 45 6.02 -12.81 10.85
N PHE A 46 4.78 -12.35 10.66
CA PHE A 46 4.07 -11.51 11.61
C PHE A 46 2.96 -12.28 12.33
N SER A 47 3.18 -12.56 13.62
CA SER A 47 2.17 -13.22 14.48
C SER A 47 1.06 -12.27 14.96
N GLY A 48 1.26 -10.94 14.85
CA GLY A 48 0.29 -9.92 15.26
C GLY A 48 -0.69 -9.58 14.14
N GLY A 49 -2.00 -9.60 14.45
CA GLY A 49 -3.04 -9.29 13.48
C GLY A 49 -2.95 -7.89 12.86
N TYR A 50 -2.44 -6.89 13.62
CA TYR A 50 -2.25 -5.54 13.09
C TYR A 50 -1.20 -5.51 11.98
N ASP A 51 0.04 -5.94 12.26
CA ASP A 51 1.12 -5.91 11.28
C ASP A 51 0.81 -6.77 10.05
N ARG A 52 0.19 -7.93 10.25
CA ARG A 52 -0.31 -8.76 9.15
C ARG A 52 -1.30 -7.99 8.25
N SER A 53 -2.27 -7.29 8.83
CA SER A 53 -3.22 -6.49 8.04
C SER A 53 -2.55 -5.33 7.29
N ILE A 54 -1.46 -4.76 7.80
CA ILE A 54 -0.68 -3.74 7.06
C ILE A 54 -0.05 -4.35 5.82
N VAL A 55 0.58 -5.52 5.97
CA VAL A 55 1.25 -6.24 4.89
C VAL A 55 0.24 -6.69 3.82
N GLU A 56 -0.90 -7.23 4.24
CA GLU A 56 -2.02 -7.59 3.32
C GLU A 56 -2.52 -6.37 2.54
N LEU A 57 -2.70 -5.22 3.21
CA LEU A 57 -3.11 -4.00 2.51
C LEU A 57 -2.07 -3.53 1.49
N ALA A 58 -0.79 -3.58 1.84
CA ALA A 58 0.28 -3.18 0.92
C ALA A 58 0.27 -4.04 -0.35
N TYR A 59 0.03 -5.35 -0.20
CA TYR A 59 -0.17 -6.26 -1.33
C TYR A 59 -1.38 -5.86 -2.19
N ASP A 60 -2.53 -5.62 -1.59
CA ASP A 60 -3.74 -5.21 -2.32
C ASP A 60 -3.55 -3.87 -3.05
N GLU A 61 -2.84 -2.93 -2.44
CA GLU A 61 -2.50 -1.64 -3.06
C GLU A 61 -1.59 -1.82 -4.28
N GLY A 62 -0.49 -2.58 -4.12
CA GLY A 62 0.43 -2.85 -5.24
C GLY A 62 -0.27 -3.52 -6.42
N ARG A 63 -1.17 -4.48 -6.13
CA ARG A 63 -2.00 -5.14 -7.15
C ARG A 63 -2.95 -4.17 -7.84
N THR A 64 -3.63 -3.33 -7.07
CA THR A 64 -4.57 -2.33 -7.60
C THR A 64 -3.84 -1.35 -8.53
N LYS A 65 -2.72 -0.78 -8.08
CA LYS A 65 -1.93 0.16 -8.89
C LYS A 65 -1.39 -0.46 -10.17
N ALA A 66 -0.98 -1.73 -10.14
CA ALA A 66 -0.55 -2.43 -11.34
C ALA A 66 -1.69 -2.63 -12.36
N LEU A 67 -2.90 -2.96 -11.89
CA LEU A 67 -4.07 -3.07 -12.75
C LEU A 67 -4.48 -1.72 -13.35
N GLU A 68 -4.45 -0.65 -12.57
CA GLU A 68 -4.69 0.72 -13.04
C GLU A 68 -3.66 1.14 -14.09
N ALA A 69 -2.36 0.95 -13.80
CA ALA A 69 -1.29 1.27 -14.72
C ALA A 69 -1.35 0.47 -16.04
N LYS A 70 -1.87 -0.77 -16.00
CA LYS A 70 -2.19 -1.58 -17.19
C LYS A 70 -3.37 -1.01 -17.97
N ALA A 71 -4.44 -0.60 -17.29
CA ALA A 71 -5.64 -0.06 -17.93
C ALA A 71 -5.42 1.31 -18.59
N GLU A 72 -4.50 2.12 -18.07
CA GLU A 72 -4.15 3.45 -18.60
C GLU A 72 -3.29 3.41 -19.87
N ARG A 73 -2.77 2.24 -20.26
CA ARG A 73 -1.84 2.08 -21.39
C ARG A 73 -2.38 1.06 -22.39
N ASP A 74 -2.13 1.32 -23.67
CA ASP A 74 -2.38 0.32 -24.72
C ASP A 74 -1.27 -0.74 -24.68
N ASP A 75 -1.58 -1.91 -24.13
CA ASP A 75 -0.72 -3.11 -24.07
C ASP A 75 0.69 -2.84 -23.50
N PRO A 76 0.81 -2.39 -22.24
CA PRO A 76 2.11 -2.10 -21.67
C PRO A 76 2.88 -3.38 -21.35
N GLU A 77 4.19 -3.34 -21.56
CA GLU A 77 5.10 -4.36 -21.05
C GLU A 77 5.04 -4.40 -19.51
N ASP A 78 4.96 -5.60 -18.93
CA ASP A 78 4.92 -5.80 -17.47
C ASP A 78 6.11 -5.12 -16.76
N GLU A 79 7.26 -5.11 -17.42
CA GLU A 79 8.49 -4.44 -16.99
C GLU A 79 8.33 -2.92 -16.91
N ALA A 80 7.55 -2.30 -17.80
CA ALA A 80 7.26 -0.88 -17.74
C ALA A 80 6.28 -0.55 -16.60
N VAL A 81 5.31 -1.44 -16.33
CA VAL A 81 4.37 -1.28 -15.21
C VAL A 81 5.10 -1.37 -13.87
N TRP A 82 5.86 -2.45 -13.63
CA TRP A 82 6.76 -2.57 -12.49
C TRP A 82 7.73 -1.39 -12.41
N SER A 83 8.35 -1.15 -13.57
CA SER A 83 9.04 0.04 -14.04
C SER A 83 8.61 1.31 -13.33
N SER A 84 7.31 1.58 -13.34
CA SER A 84 6.69 2.82 -12.87
C SER A 84 6.38 2.84 -11.37
N LEU A 85 6.12 1.67 -10.77
CA LEU A 85 5.60 1.55 -9.40
C LEU A 85 6.67 1.18 -8.36
N VAL A 86 7.70 0.46 -8.77
CA VAL A 86 8.77 -0.04 -7.89
C VAL A 86 10.11 0.52 -8.38
N ASP A 87 10.91 1.04 -7.46
CA ASP A 87 12.25 1.54 -7.78
C ASP A 87 13.30 0.41 -7.88
N GLY A 88 14.56 0.79 -8.11
CA GLY A 88 15.64 -0.18 -8.26
C GLY A 88 16.03 -0.90 -6.97
N ALA A 89 15.66 -0.37 -5.81
CA ALA A 89 15.90 -0.97 -4.49
C ALA A 89 14.72 -1.84 -4.02
N GLY A 90 13.58 -1.78 -4.73
CA GLY A 90 12.36 -2.47 -4.33
C GLY A 90 11.37 -1.61 -3.57
N ALA A 91 11.72 -0.36 -3.28
CA ALA A 91 10.82 0.56 -2.60
C ALA A 91 9.70 1.01 -3.57
N PRO A 92 8.46 1.15 -3.07
CA PRO A 92 7.38 1.77 -3.82
C PRO A 92 7.74 3.22 -4.19
N ARG A 93 7.48 3.63 -5.43
CA ARG A 93 7.75 5.01 -5.88
C ARG A 93 6.82 6.05 -5.26
N GLU A 94 5.63 5.62 -4.90
CA GLU A 94 4.72 6.35 -4.06
C GLU A 94 4.59 5.56 -2.77
N SER A 95 4.74 6.26 -1.63
CA SER A 95 4.56 5.62 -0.33
C SER A 95 3.22 4.87 -0.32
N PRO A 96 3.22 3.56 0.01
CA PRO A 96 1.98 2.84 0.21
C PRO A 96 1.17 3.57 1.27
N VAL A 97 -0.14 3.71 1.07
CA VAL A 97 -0.98 4.44 2.01
C VAL A 97 -0.89 3.73 3.37
N PRO A 98 -0.58 4.43 4.48
CA PRO A 98 -0.63 3.79 5.78
C PRO A 98 -2.04 3.26 6.03
N ALA A 99 -2.17 1.96 6.23
CA ALA A 99 -3.45 1.26 6.46
C ALA A 99 -4.25 1.76 7.68
N ALA A 100 -3.73 2.73 8.42
CA ALA A 100 -4.31 3.27 9.65
C ALA A 100 -5.56 4.13 9.43
N LEU A 101 -6.09 4.25 8.21
CA LEU A 101 -7.31 5.01 7.94
C LEU A 101 -8.48 4.05 7.64
N PRO A 102 -9.39 3.84 8.62
CA PRO A 102 -10.68 3.19 8.37
C PRO A 102 -11.36 3.83 7.16
N GLY A 103 -12.11 3.05 6.38
CA GLY A 103 -12.76 3.49 5.13
C GLY A 103 -13.57 4.80 5.26
N ALA A 104 -14.04 5.15 6.47
CA ALA A 104 -14.71 6.41 6.78
C ALA A 104 -13.83 7.67 6.63
N ILE A 105 -12.50 7.57 6.65
CA ILE A 105 -11.60 8.73 6.47
C ILE A 105 -11.18 8.92 5.00
N ARG A 106 -11.26 7.88 4.16
CA ARG A 106 -10.94 7.98 2.72
C ARG A 106 -11.81 9.03 1.99
N GLU A 107 -13.06 9.20 2.41
CA GLU A 107 -14.00 10.16 1.83
C GLU A 107 -13.72 11.62 2.26
N LEU A 108 -13.10 11.82 3.43
CA LEU A 108 -12.81 13.14 3.97
C LEU A 108 -11.54 13.78 3.40
N THR A 109 -10.58 12.98 2.92
CA THR A 109 -9.30 13.49 2.38
C THR A 109 -9.33 13.79 0.89
N LEU A 110 -10.34 13.29 0.16
CA LEU A 110 -10.58 13.66 -1.24
C LEU A 110 -11.22 15.06 -1.39
N THR A 111 -11.67 15.65 -0.28
CA THR A 111 -12.27 16.98 -0.27
C THR A 111 -11.39 17.94 0.52
N ASP A 112 -10.56 18.69 -0.21
CA ASP A 112 -9.91 19.92 0.25
C ASP A 112 -8.82 19.75 1.33
N GLY A 113 -7.62 20.26 1.06
CA GLY A 113 -6.53 20.27 2.02
C GLY A 113 -6.91 20.97 3.33
N PRO A 114 -6.21 20.72 4.44
CA PRO A 114 -6.50 21.38 5.71
C PRO A 114 -6.49 22.90 5.51
N ARG A 115 -7.66 23.54 5.62
CA ARG A 115 -7.73 25.01 5.72
C ARG A 115 -6.89 25.39 6.95
N GLU A 116 -5.77 26.06 6.73
CA GLU A 116 -4.95 26.63 7.80
C GLU A 116 -5.82 27.60 8.61
N GLY A 117 -6.20 27.18 9.81
CA GLY A 117 -6.91 28.02 10.75
C GLY A 117 -7.73 27.21 11.73
N PRO A 118 -7.69 27.50 13.04
CA PRO A 118 -8.68 26.97 13.95
C PRO A 118 -10.07 27.41 13.46
N PRO A 119 -11.09 26.53 13.48
CA PRO A 119 -12.44 26.94 13.20
C PRO A 119 -12.81 28.07 14.17
N SER A 120 -13.24 29.21 13.64
CA SER A 120 -13.70 30.33 14.43
C SER A 120 -14.93 29.90 15.23
N SER A 121 -14.71 29.55 16.49
CA SER A 121 -15.70 29.20 17.52
C SER A 121 -16.67 28.07 17.14
N LEU A 122 -16.42 26.88 17.66
CA LEU A 122 -17.46 25.84 17.75
C LEU A 122 -18.49 26.30 18.78
N ASP A 123 -19.57 26.92 18.31
CA ASP A 123 -20.72 27.20 19.16
C ASP A 123 -21.28 25.87 19.67
N LEU A 124 -21.12 25.63 20.98
CA LEU A 124 -21.65 24.43 21.61
C LEU A 124 -23.17 24.40 21.42
N PRO A 125 -23.75 23.28 20.95
CA PRO A 125 -25.20 23.13 20.82
C PRO A 125 -25.87 23.38 22.17
N SER A 126 -27.08 23.93 22.15
CA SER A 126 -27.81 24.38 23.35
C SER A 126 -27.95 23.31 24.44
N MET A 127 -27.96 22.02 24.05
CA MET A 127 -28.00 20.88 24.97
C MET A 127 -26.75 20.72 25.84
N LEU A 128 -25.62 21.35 25.49
CA LEU A 128 -24.35 21.31 26.22
C LEU A 128 -24.01 22.64 26.92
N ARG A 129 -24.88 23.64 26.82
CA ARG A 129 -24.73 24.88 27.59
C ARG A 129 -25.38 24.66 28.96
N LYS A 130 -24.54 24.60 30.01
CA LYS A 130 -24.97 24.41 31.40
C LYS A 130 -25.49 25.71 32.00
#